data_AF-A4F136-F1
#
_entry.id   AF-A4F136-F1
#
_cell.length_a   1.000
_cell.length_b   1.000
_cell.length_c   1.000
_cell.angle_alpha   90.00
_cell.angle_beta   90.00
_cell.angle_gamma   90.00
#
_symmetry.space_group_name_H-M   'P 1'
#
loop_
_entity.id
_entity.type
_entity.pdbx_description
1 polymer ?
#
loop_
_entity_poly.entity_id
_entity_poly.type
_entity_poly.pdbx_seq_one_letter_code
_entity_poly.pdbx_strand_id
1 'polypeptide(L)'
;MRRGAPRGGLAKLLIFSGAIYAHRPHFLFERKKETIMSYAKQLEKLERENAQAKARVKDLGARRRKLMRKADARRKILYGVAVLALLKDLPEAKRLATLERLHARITVKRDRDFLGLPDL
;
A
#
# COMPACT_ATOMS: atom_id res chain seq x y z
N MET A 1 -90.64 -10.92 -26.01
CA MET A 1 -91.38 -9.69 -25.67
C MET A 1 -91.69 -9.65 -24.18
N ARG A 2 -91.08 -8.73 -23.41
CA ARG A 2 -91.71 -7.96 -22.31
C ARG A 2 -90.71 -6.88 -21.86
N ARG A 3 -91.17 -5.63 -21.94
CA ARG A 3 -90.50 -4.39 -21.53
C ARG A 3 -90.69 -4.17 -20.03
N GLY A 4 -89.82 -3.39 -19.38
CA GLY A 4 -90.18 -2.62 -18.17
C GLY A 4 -89.06 -2.45 -17.14
N ALA A 5 -88.31 -1.34 -17.21
CA ALA A 5 -87.56 -0.76 -16.09
C ALA A 5 -88.53 0.00 -15.14
N PRO A 6 -88.15 0.41 -13.90
CA PRO A 6 -87.36 1.65 -13.74
C PRO A 6 -86.45 1.79 -12.47
N ARG A 7 -85.42 2.64 -12.66
CA ARG A 7 -84.76 3.63 -11.79
C ARG A 7 -85.14 3.74 -10.29
N GLY A 8 -84.13 3.87 -9.42
CA GLY A 8 -84.22 4.62 -8.15
C GLY A 8 -83.12 4.32 -7.13
N GLY A 9 -82.34 5.33 -6.71
CA GLY A 9 -81.41 5.27 -5.56
C GLY A 9 -80.05 5.91 -5.83
N LEU A 10 -79.97 7.22 -6.08
CA LEU A 10 -79.57 8.25 -5.09
C LEU A 10 -78.26 7.95 -4.32
N ALA A 11 -77.20 8.60 -4.81
CA ALA A 11 -76.23 9.40 -4.07
C ALA A 11 -75.76 8.91 -2.68
N LYS A 12 -74.47 8.54 -2.59
CA LYS A 12 -73.60 9.00 -1.50
C LYS A 12 -72.30 9.54 -2.08
N LEU A 13 -72.37 10.80 -2.49
CA LEU A 13 -71.24 11.71 -2.46
C LEU A 13 -70.93 11.96 -0.98
N LEU A 14 -69.84 11.41 -0.47
CA LEU A 14 -69.20 11.88 0.77
C LEU A 14 -67.84 12.44 0.37
N ILE A 15 -67.83 13.74 0.06
CA ILE A 15 -66.63 14.56 0.08
C ILE A 15 -66.52 15.16 1.49
N PHE A 16 -65.27 15.38 1.91
CA PHE A 16 -64.78 16.12 3.07
C PHE A 16 -64.70 15.27 4.34
N SER A 17 -63.61 15.24 5.10
CA SER A 17 -62.47 16.15 5.23
C SER A 17 -61.48 15.49 6.19
N GLY A 18 -60.19 15.76 6.02
CA GLY A 18 -59.23 15.67 7.12
C GLY A 18 -58.26 14.48 7.06
N ALA A 19 -56.97 14.81 7.14
CA ALA A 19 -55.81 13.93 7.30
C ALA A 19 -55.21 13.28 6.03
N ILE A 20 -55.10 14.06 4.95
CA ILE A 20 -53.78 14.08 4.27
C ILE A 20 -52.83 14.73 5.29
N TYR A 21 -51.66 14.12 5.56
CA TYR A 21 -50.71 14.40 6.66
C TYR A 21 -50.89 13.58 7.95
N ALA A 22 -50.86 12.26 7.85
CA ALA A 22 -50.34 11.43 8.93
C ALA A 22 -49.23 10.51 8.41
N HIS A 23 -47.99 10.88 8.75
CA HIS A 23 -46.78 10.05 8.82
C HIS A 23 -46.38 9.17 7.61
N ARG A 24 -45.43 9.64 6.81
CA ARG A 24 -44.33 8.78 6.30
C ARG A 24 -42.96 9.49 6.20
N PRO A 25 -42.40 10.07 7.29
CA PRO A 25 -40.97 10.38 7.32
C PRO A 25 -40.09 9.12 7.40
N HIS A 26 -40.65 7.98 7.81
CA HIS A 26 -39.91 6.74 8.04
C HIS A 26 -39.32 6.12 6.76
N PHE A 27 -40.06 6.12 5.65
CA PHE A 27 -39.70 5.38 4.43
C PHE A 27 -38.51 5.97 3.66
N LEU A 28 -38.38 7.30 3.62
CA LEU A 28 -37.23 7.98 3.01
C LEU A 28 -35.97 7.86 3.86
N PHE A 29 -36.13 7.76 5.18
CA PHE A 29 -35.02 7.56 6.12
C PHE A 29 -34.47 6.13 6.04
N GLU A 30 -35.33 5.13 5.87
CA GLU A 30 -34.94 3.72 5.66
C GLU A 30 -34.14 3.52 4.37
N ARG A 31 -34.61 4.04 3.23
CA ARG A 31 -33.84 3.97 1.96
C ARG A 31 -32.48 4.67 2.04
N LYS A 32 -32.40 5.79 2.77
CA LYS A 32 -31.12 6.49 3.00
C LYS A 32 -30.20 5.66 3.90
N LYS A 33 -30.73 4.97 4.92
CA LYS A 33 -29.95 4.05 5.76
C LYS A 33 -29.42 2.87 4.96
N GLU A 34 -30.22 2.27 4.09
CA GLU A 34 -29.78 1.15 3.23
C GLU A 34 -28.64 1.55 2.29
N THR A 35 -28.74 2.74 1.68
CA THR A 35 -27.67 3.26 0.82
C THR A 35 -26.41 3.59 1.63
N ILE A 36 -26.52 4.23 2.80
CA ILE A 36 -25.38 4.48 3.70
C ILE A 36 -24.71 3.15 4.12
N MET A 37 -25.49 2.14 4.50
CA MET A 37 -24.95 0.82 4.88
C MET A 37 -24.28 0.10 3.69
N SER A 38 -24.81 0.27 2.48
CA SER A 38 -24.18 -0.23 1.25
C SER A 38 -22.82 0.44 1.00
N TYR A 39 -22.75 1.77 1.11
CA TYR A 39 -21.50 2.50 0.97
C TYR A 39 -20.50 2.17 2.08
N ALA A 40 -20.95 1.97 3.32
CA ALA A 40 -20.09 1.55 4.43
C ALA A 40 -19.44 0.18 4.17
N LYS A 41 -20.20 -0.79 3.64
CA LYS A 41 -19.65 -2.10 3.24
C LYS A 41 -18.63 -1.97 2.10
N GLN A 42 -18.88 -1.08 1.13
CA GLN A 42 -17.93 -0.82 0.05
C GLN A 42 -16.66 -0.15 0.58
N LEU A 43 -16.79 0.80 1.50
CA LEU A 43 -15.67 1.47 2.16
C LEU A 43 -14.82 0.46 2.92
N GLU A 44 -15.43 -0.40 3.74
CA GLU A 44 -14.72 -1.42 4.50
C GLU A 44 -13.97 -2.40 3.56
N LYS A 45 -14.60 -2.79 2.44
CA LYS A 45 -13.94 -3.62 1.42
C LYS A 45 -12.72 -2.91 0.84
N LEU A 46 -12.85 -1.64 0.44
CA LEU A 46 -11.76 -0.84 -0.12
C LEU A 46 -10.64 -0.62 0.89
N GLU A 47 -10.95 -0.40 2.17
CA GLU A 47 -9.97 -0.26 3.24
C GLU A 47 -9.17 -1.55 3.44
N ARG A 48 -9.84 -2.71 3.41
CA ARG A 48 -9.17 -4.02 3.47
C ARG A 48 -8.25 -4.23 2.27
N GLU A 49 -8.71 -3.92 1.06
CA GLU A 49 -7.90 -4.01 -0.16
C GLU A 49 -6.70 -3.06 -0.10
N ASN A 50 -6.89 -1.84 0.39
CA ASN A 50 -5.82 -0.85 0.57
C ASN A 50 -4.79 -1.32 1.59
N ALA A 51 -5.22 -1.87 2.72
CA ALA A 51 -4.33 -2.44 3.74
C ALA A 51 -3.49 -3.59 3.16
N GLN A 52 -4.10 -4.48 2.38
CA GLN A 52 -3.39 -5.57 1.69
C GLN A 52 -2.38 -5.02 0.66
N ALA A 53 -2.77 -4.03 -0.13
CA ALA A 53 -1.89 -3.40 -1.10
C ALA A 53 -0.68 -2.74 -0.43
N LYS A 54 -0.89 -2.01 0.68
CA LYS A 54 0.19 -1.42 1.49
C LYS A 54 1.15 -2.48 2.05
N ALA A 55 0.63 -3.59 2.54
CA ALA A 55 1.45 -4.72 3.00
C ALA A 55 2.32 -5.27 1.86
N ARG A 56 1.74 -5.52 0.68
CA ARG A 56 2.48 -5.97 -0.51
C ARG A 56 3.57 -4.99 -0.93
N VAL A 57 3.30 -3.68 -0.93
CA VAL A 57 4.29 -2.65 -1.24
C VAL A 57 5.45 -2.68 -0.24
N LYS A 58 5.15 -2.81 1.06
CA LYS A 58 6.18 -2.92 2.10
C LYS A 58 7.07 -4.15 1.89
N ASP A 59 6.47 -5.30 1.60
CA ASP A 59 7.18 -6.56 1.37
C ASP A 59 8.05 -6.51 0.11
N LEU A 60 7.50 -6.02 -1.00
CA LEU A 60 8.26 -5.81 -2.24
C LEU A 60 9.39 -4.80 -2.03
N GLY A 61 9.15 -3.73 -1.27
CA GLY A 61 10.16 -2.77 -0.87
C GLY A 61 11.29 -3.42 -0.06
N ALA A 62 10.97 -4.30 0.89
CA ALA A 62 11.97 -5.04 1.66
C ALA A 62 12.77 -6.00 0.78
N ARG A 63 12.12 -6.72 -0.15
CA ARG A 63 12.79 -7.60 -1.13
C ARG A 63 13.72 -6.81 -2.04
N ARG A 64 13.26 -5.68 -2.57
CA ARG A 64 14.08 -4.77 -3.39
C ARG A 64 15.32 -4.30 -2.62
N ARG A 65 15.16 -3.83 -1.38
CA ARG A 65 16.30 -3.42 -0.53
C ARG A 65 17.27 -4.58 -0.28
N LYS A 66 16.77 -5.80 -0.08
CA LYS A 66 17.61 -7.00 0.07
C LYS A 66 18.42 -7.28 -1.20
N LEU A 67 17.79 -7.23 -2.37
CA LEU A 67 18.47 -7.41 -3.66
C LEU A 67 19.51 -6.32 -3.90
N MET A 68 19.20 -5.05 -3.61
CA MET A 68 20.14 -3.95 -3.74
C MET A 68 21.36 -4.12 -2.83
N ARG A 69 21.16 -4.52 -1.56
CA ARG A 69 22.28 -4.82 -0.65
C ARG A 69 23.15 -5.97 -1.15
N LYS A 70 22.53 -7.04 -1.70
CA LYS A 70 23.28 -8.15 -2.30
C LYS A 70 24.08 -7.72 -3.52
N ALA A 71 23.50 -6.91 -4.41
CA ALA A 71 24.18 -6.39 -5.58
C ALA A 71 25.34 -5.46 -5.20
N ASP A 72 25.15 -4.56 -4.22
CA ASP A 72 26.21 -3.70 -3.69
C ASP A 72 27.34 -4.51 -3.05
N ALA A 73 27.02 -5.50 -2.22
CA ALA A 73 28.01 -6.40 -1.63
C ALA A 73 28.80 -7.15 -2.71
N ARG A 74 28.12 -7.70 -3.73
CA ARG A 74 28.77 -8.38 -4.85
C ARG A 74 29.67 -7.44 -5.63
N ARG A 75 29.22 -6.22 -5.90
CA ARG A 75 30.02 -5.18 -6.57
C ARG A 75 31.30 -4.89 -5.78
N LYS A 76 31.19 -4.64 -4.48
CA LYS A 76 32.34 -4.37 -3.59
C LYS A 76 33.34 -5.53 -3.59
N ILE A 77 32.86 -6.77 -3.54
CA ILE A 77 33.73 -7.97 -3.62
C ILE A 77 34.45 -8.03 -4.96
N LEU A 78 33.74 -7.86 -6.08
CA LEU A 78 34.35 -7.93 -7.42
C LEU A 78 35.43 -6.87 -7.61
N TYR A 79 35.15 -5.62 -7.23
CA TYR A 79 36.16 -4.56 -7.30
C TYR A 79 37.31 -4.80 -6.31
N GLY A 80 37.04 -5.30 -5.11
CA GLY A 80 38.08 -5.67 -4.15
C GLY A 80 39.03 -6.74 -4.70
N VAL A 81 38.48 -7.81 -5.28
CA VAL A 81 39.27 -8.86 -5.94
C VAL A 81 40.08 -8.30 -7.12
N ALA A 82 39.47 -7.45 -7.95
CA ALA A 82 40.15 -6.84 -9.09
C ALA A 82 41.32 -5.94 -8.64
N VAL A 83 41.15 -5.15 -7.58
CA VAL A 83 42.23 -4.31 -7.01
C VAL A 83 43.35 -5.18 -6.44
N LEU A 84 43.02 -6.26 -5.72
CA LEU A 84 44.02 -7.18 -5.18
C LEU A 84 44.81 -7.89 -6.28
N ALA A 85 44.16 -8.22 -7.41
CA ALA A 85 44.85 -8.74 -8.59
C ALA A 85 45.79 -7.69 -9.20
N LEU A 86 45.30 -6.47 -9.43
CA LEU A 86 46.10 -5.36 -9.97
C LEU A 86 47.36 -5.08 -9.13
N LEU A 87 47.24 -5.14 -7.79
CA LEU A 87 48.37 -4.93 -6.88
C LEU A 87 49.50 -5.95 -7.08
N LYS A 88 49.21 -7.17 -7.53
CA LYS A 88 50.22 -8.20 -7.79
C LYS A 88 51.09 -7.86 -9.00
N ASP A 89 50.51 -7.17 -9.97
CA ASP A 89 51.18 -6.84 -11.24
C ASP A 89 51.95 -5.52 -11.18
N LEU A 90 51.81 -4.75 -10.10
CA LEU A 90 52.51 -3.48 -9.92
C LEU A 90 53.96 -3.67 -9.45
N PRO A 91 54.89 -2.80 -9.89
CA PRO A 91 56.23 -2.70 -9.29
C PRO A 91 56.13 -2.43 -7.79
N GLU A 92 57.06 -2.99 -7.02
CA GLU A 92 56.98 -3.04 -5.56
C GLU A 92 56.77 -1.66 -4.91
N ALA A 93 57.52 -0.64 -5.32
CA ALA A 93 57.36 0.72 -4.80
C ALA A 93 55.93 1.28 -5.02
N LYS A 94 55.35 1.03 -6.21
CA LYS A 94 53.98 1.46 -6.53
C LYS A 94 52.94 0.64 -5.79
N ARG A 95 53.19 -0.65 -5.61
CA ARG A 95 52.33 -1.56 -4.84
C ARG A 95 52.22 -1.11 -3.38
N LEU A 96 53.35 -0.83 -2.72
CA LEU A 96 53.41 -0.34 -1.34
C LEU A 96 52.68 1.00 -1.17
N ALA A 97 53.00 1.99 -2.01
CA ALA A 97 52.31 3.28 -1.97
C ALA A 97 50.80 3.17 -2.20
N THR A 98 50.37 2.25 -3.07
CA THR A 98 48.94 2.00 -3.31
C THR A 98 48.28 1.31 -2.11
N LEU A 99 48.94 0.34 -1.49
CA LEU A 99 48.46 -0.33 -0.28
C LEU A 99 48.32 0.63 0.89
N GLU A 100 49.29 1.52 1.13
CA GLU A 100 49.19 2.55 2.17
C GLU A 100 47.96 3.43 1.97
N ARG A 101 47.73 3.89 0.72
CA ARG A 101 46.55 4.68 0.37
C ARG A 101 45.24 3.92 0.60
N LEU A 102 45.21 2.61 0.34
CA LEU A 102 44.05 1.77 0.62
C LEU A 102 43.83 1.60 2.12
N HIS A 103 44.89 1.28 2.89
CA HIS A 103 44.84 1.13 4.34
C HIS A 103 44.38 2.41 5.05
N ALA A 104 44.77 3.59 4.54
CA ALA A 104 44.31 4.88 5.05
C ALA A 104 42.79 5.10 4.90
N ARG A 105 42.12 4.36 4.00
CA ARG A 105 40.66 4.43 3.79
C ARG A 105 39.88 3.44 4.64
N ILE A 106 40.56 2.54 5.35
CA ILE A 106 39.93 1.55 6.24
C ILE A 106 39.84 2.17 7.63
N THR A 107 38.68 2.72 7.98
CA THR A 107 38.52 3.49 9.23
C THR A 107 37.86 2.69 10.36
N VAL A 108 37.20 1.57 10.04
CA VAL A 108 36.51 0.74 11.03
C VAL A 108 37.52 -0.07 11.83
N LYS A 109 37.58 0.15 13.16
CA LYS A 109 38.54 -0.52 14.05
C LYS A 109 38.59 -2.04 13.86
N ARG A 110 37.44 -2.72 13.87
CA ARG A 110 37.37 -4.18 13.65
C ARG A 110 38.03 -4.64 12.35
N ASP A 111 37.86 -3.87 11.27
CA ASP A 111 38.42 -4.21 9.97
C ASP A 111 39.92 -3.93 9.93
N ARG A 112 40.38 -2.88 10.65
CA ARG A 112 41.81 -2.60 10.85
C ARG A 112 42.48 -3.70 11.66
N ASP A 113 41.89 -4.13 12.76
CA ASP A 113 42.36 -5.24 13.60
C ASP A 113 42.47 -6.53 12.78
N PHE A 114 41.44 -6.84 11.98
CA PHE A 114 41.44 -8.02 11.10
C PHE A 114 42.59 -8.00 10.08
N LEU A 115 42.97 -6.80 9.60
CA LEU A 115 44.05 -6.61 8.63
C LEU A 115 45.42 -6.37 9.31
N GLY A 116 45.49 -6.35 10.64
CA GLY A 116 46.72 -6.03 11.38
C GLY A 116 47.21 -4.59 11.18
N LEU A 117 46.29 -3.66 10.86
CA LEU A 117 46.62 -2.25 10.68
C LEU A 117 46.65 -1.53 12.04
N PRO A 118 47.57 -0.57 12.25
CA PRO A 118 47.61 0.23 13.47
C PRO A 118 46.31 1.02 13.64
N ASP A 119 45.92 1.35 14.87
CA ASP A 119 44.79 2.26 15.10
C ASP A 119 45.06 3.64 14.45
N LEU A 120 43.98 4.31 14.02
CA LEU A 120 44.03 5.67 13.45
C LEU A 120 44.01 6.74 14.55
#